data_AF-A0A1G7UQY8-F1
#
_entry.id   AF-A0A1G7UQY8-F1
#
_cell.length_a   1.000
_cell.length_b   1.000
_cell.length_c   1.000
_cell.angle_alpha   90.00
_cell.angle_beta   90.00
_cell.angle_gamma   90.00
#
_symmetry.space_group_name_H-M   'P 1'
#
loop_
_entity.id
_entity.type
_entity.pdbx_description
1 polymer ?
#
loop_
_entity_poly.entity_id
_entity_poly.type
_entity_poly.pdbx_seq_one_letter_code
_entity_poly.pdbx_strand_id
1 'polypeptide(L)'
;MAATALVKALQDAFRSEKKNGLLVDAIGLAPAYHGMGKDCYVLGVSAPSLTGLHDFDQITRITKLLFTYLSFDERRMINRVRVFNNIEELDDHKYNDFDDYPYEGYFGIQRKLPQLYPID
;
A
#
# COMPACT_ATOMS: atom_id res chain seq x y z
N MET A 1 -7.29 -13.16 8.52
CA MET A 1 -6.37 -13.35 9.67
C MET A 1 -4.95 -12.90 9.33
N ALA A 2 -4.35 -13.29 8.18
CA ALA A 2 -3.03 -12.79 7.76
C ALA A 2 -3.02 -11.29 7.37
N ALA A 3 -4.01 -10.83 6.60
CA ALA A 3 -4.13 -9.41 6.21
C ALA A 3 -4.21 -8.46 7.42
N THR A 4 -4.92 -8.84 8.49
CA THR A 4 -5.06 -8.02 9.70
C THR A 4 -3.73 -7.85 10.45
N ALA A 5 -2.93 -8.91 10.52
CA ALA A 5 -1.60 -8.84 11.14
C ALA A 5 -0.65 -7.94 10.31
N LEU A 6 -0.66 -8.11 8.98
CA LEU A 6 0.13 -7.27 8.08
C LEU A 6 -0.26 -5.79 8.17
N VAL A 7 -1.57 -5.49 8.18
CA VAL A 7 -2.08 -4.12 8.35
C VAL A 7 -1.56 -3.52 9.66
N LYS A 8 -1.65 -4.26 10.76
CA LYS A 8 -1.17 -3.76 12.06
C LYS A 8 0.33 -3.48 12.02
N ALA A 9 1.13 -4.39 11.47
CA ALA A 9 2.58 -4.21 11.35
C ALA A 9 2.94 -2.98 10.49
N LEU A 10 2.21 -2.77 9.38
CA LEU A 10 2.35 -1.58 8.55
C LEU A 10 1.97 -0.31 9.30
N GLN A 11 0.84 -0.29 10.01
CA GLN A 11 0.41 0.85 10.82
C GLN A 11 1.45 1.21 11.88
N ASP A 12 1.96 0.23 12.61
CA ASP A 12 2.98 0.44 13.64
C ASP A 12 4.29 0.96 13.04
N ALA A 13 4.69 0.48 11.86
CA ALA A 13 5.87 0.93 11.14
C ALA A 13 5.75 2.39 10.68
N PHE A 14 4.62 2.77 10.04
CA PHE A 14 4.42 4.14 9.56
C PHE A 14 4.25 5.14 10.72
N ARG A 15 3.55 4.75 11.79
CA ARG A 15 3.47 5.57 13.02
C ARG A 15 4.84 5.79 13.64
N SER A 16 5.69 4.77 13.66
CA SER A 16 7.05 4.87 14.18
C SER A 16 7.93 5.83 13.39
N GLU A 17 7.68 5.97 12.08
CA GLU A 17 8.46 6.85 11.19
C GLU A 17 7.97 8.31 11.19
N LYS A 18 6.81 8.59 11.79
CA LYS A 18 6.29 9.96 11.98
C LYS A 18 7.30 10.88 12.67
N LYS A 19 8.06 10.34 13.64
CA LYS A 19 9.14 11.07 14.34
C LYS A 19 10.30 11.48 13.44
N ASN A 20 10.48 10.81 12.30
CA ASN A 20 11.51 11.07 11.30
C ASN A 20 10.98 11.94 10.13
N GLY A 21 9.79 12.53 10.30
CA GLY A 21 9.17 13.44 9.33
C GLY A 21 8.42 12.76 8.19
N LEU A 22 8.24 11.44 8.22
CA LEU A 22 7.37 10.75 7.26
C LEU A 22 5.92 10.81 7.75
N LEU A 23 5.10 11.61 7.08
CA LEU A 23 3.65 11.66 7.27
C LEU A 23 2.99 10.75 6.23
N VAL A 24 2.22 9.79 6.71
CA VAL A 24 1.35 8.89 5.94
C VAL A 24 -0.05 9.04 6.51
N ASP A 25 -1.05 9.31 5.66
CA ASP A 25 -2.44 9.51 6.10
C ASP A 25 -3.21 8.18 6.16
N ALA A 26 -2.98 7.33 5.15
CA ALA A 26 -3.65 6.05 5.03
C ALA A 26 -2.83 5.06 4.21
N ILE A 27 -3.12 3.78 4.42
CA ILE A 27 -2.62 2.67 3.61
C ILE A 27 -3.79 1.86 3.06
N GLY A 28 -3.59 1.23 1.91
CA GLY A 28 -4.54 0.31 1.30
C GLY A 28 -3.85 -0.98 0.90
N LEU A 29 -4.55 -2.12 1.05
CA LEU A 29 -4.07 -3.41 0.58
C LEU A 29 -5.05 -3.99 -0.45
N ALA A 30 -4.60 -4.06 -1.69
CA ALA A 30 -5.31 -4.71 -2.78
C ALA A 30 -4.74 -6.11 -3.01
N PRO A 31 -5.53 -7.11 -3.42
CA PRO A 31 -5.01 -8.41 -3.80
C PRO A 31 -4.11 -8.30 -5.05
N ALA A 32 -2.91 -8.88 -5.01
CA ALA A 32 -2.02 -8.91 -6.16
C ALA A 32 -2.55 -9.86 -7.25
N TYR A 33 -2.22 -9.57 -8.52
CA TYR A 33 -2.65 -10.35 -9.68
C TYR A 33 -4.16 -10.61 -9.70
N HIS A 34 -4.96 -9.60 -9.33
CA HIS A 34 -6.42 -9.67 -9.24
C HIS A 34 -6.95 -10.83 -8.36
N GLY A 35 -6.18 -11.18 -7.32
CA GLY A 35 -6.54 -12.24 -6.37
C GLY A 35 -6.10 -13.65 -6.75
N MET A 36 -5.33 -13.81 -7.85
CA MET A 36 -4.73 -15.10 -8.18
C MET A 36 -3.63 -15.51 -7.19
N GLY A 37 -2.96 -14.54 -6.56
CA GLY A 37 -1.96 -14.78 -5.53
C GLY A 37 -2.58 -14.89 -4.14
N LYS A 38 -2.43 -16.05 -3.48
CA LYS A 38 -2.81 -16.19 -2.08
C LYS A 38 -1.85 -15.38 -1.18
N ASP A 39 -2.41 -14.62 -0.24
CA ASP A 39 -1.67 -13.82 0.74
C ASP A 39 -0.62 -12.88 0.12
N CYS A 40 -0.91 -12.36 -1.07
CA CYS A 40 -0.04 -11.48 -1.83
C CYS A 40 -0.81 -10.20 -2.20
N TYR A 41 -0.24 -9.04 -1.91
CA TYR A 41 -0.96 -7.76 -1.92
C TYR A 41 -0.16 -6.65 -2.60
N VAL A 42 -0.87 -5.72 -3.24
CA VAL A 42 -0.34 -4.41 -3.63
C VAL A 42 -0.62 -3.44 -2.48
N LEU A 43 0.42 -2.78 -1.99
CA LEU A 43 0.35 -1.77 -0.94
C LEU A 43 0.24 -0.38 -1.56
N GLY A 44 -0.90 0.27 -1.40
CA GLY A 44 -1.06 1.71 -1.63
C GLY A 44 -0.76 2.50 -0.36
N VAL A 45 -0.01 3.60 -0.47
CA VAL A 45 0.37 4.46 0.66
C VAL A 45 0.09 5.91 0.28
N SER A 46 -0.72 6.59 1.09
CA SER A 46 -0.91 8.03 0.97
C SER A 46 0.14 8.73 1.83
N ALA A 47 1.11 9.41 1.21
CA ALA A 47 2.26 10.00 1.88
C ALA A 47 2.46 11.47 1.49
N PRO A 48 1.66 12.42 2.02
CA PRO A 48 1.74 13.83 1.65
C PRO A 48 3.11 14.46 1.91
N SER A 49 3.85 13.96 2.90
CA SER A 49 5.21 14.40 3.20
C SER A 49 6.23 14.10 2.10
N LEU A 50 5.89 13.25 1.13
CA LEU A 50 6.74 12.88 -0.01
C LEU A 50 6.34 13.60 -1.30
N THR A 51 5.31 14.45 -1.26
CA THR A 51 4.84 15.21 -2.42
C THR A 51 5.99 16.05 -3.01
N GLY A 52 6.13 16.00 -4.34
CA GLY A 52 7.17 16.73 -5.07
C GLY A 52 8.49 15.99 -5.20
N LEU A 53 8.65 14.82 -4.58
CA LEU A 53 9.73 13.88 -4.90
C LEU A 53 9.37 13.08 -6.16
N HIS A 54 10.38 12.62 -6.91
CA HIS A 54 10.16 11.67 -7.99
C HIS A 54 9.61 10.34 -7.45
N ASP A 55 8.71 9.70 -8.19
CA ASP A 55 8.05 8.44 -7.80
C ASP A 55 9.04 7.37 -7.34
N PHE A 56 10.19 7.25 -8.01
CA PHE A 56 11.24 6.32 -7.64
C PHE A 56 11.79 6.57 -6.23
N ASP A 57 11.98 7.83 -5.84
CA ASP A 57 12.48 8.20 -4.52
C ASP A 57 11.43 7.97 -3.45
N GLN A 58 10.16 8.26 -3.76
CA GLN A 58 9.03 7.97 -2.88
C GLN A 58 8.95 6.46 -2.57
N ILE A 59 8.93 5.63 -3.62
CA ILE A 59 8.86 4.17 -3.50
C ILE A 59 10.09 3.63 -2.76
N THR A 60 11.28 4.15 -3.04
CA THR A 60 12.52 3.73 -2.38
C THR A 60 12.47 4.00 -0.88
N ARG A 61 11.93 5.16 -0.46
CA ARG A 61 11.82 5.53 0.95
C ARG A 61 10.84 4.61 1.69
N ILE A 62 9.67 4.35 1.11
CA ILE A 62 8.71 3.41 1.68
C ILE A 62 9.30 2.00 1.74
N THR A 63 9.94 1.54 0.67
CA THR A 63 10.55 0.19 0.64
C THR A 63 11.61 0.02 1.72
N LYS A 64 12.50 1.00 1.92
CA LYS A 64 13.49 0.98 3.01
C LYS A 64 12.85 0.87 4.40
N LEU A 65 11.73 1.56 4.62
CA LEU A 65 10.96 1.45 5.85
C LEU A 65 10.42 0.03 6.03
N LEU A 66 9.81 -0.55 4.99
CA LEU A 66 9.33 -1.94 5.05
C LEU A 66 10.46 -2.92 5.41
N PHE A 67 11.65 -2.75 4.84
CA PHE A 67 12.82 -3.58 5.17
C PHE A 67 13.33 -3.40 6.61
N THR A 68 13.10 -2.24 7.21
CA THR A 68 13.53 -1.95 8.59
C THR A 68 12.56 -2.55 9.61
N TYR A 69 11.26 -2.43 9.38
CA TYR A 69 10.25 -2.70 10.41
C TYR A 69 9.48 -4.01 10.23
N LEU A 70 9.28 -4.48 9.00
CA LEU A 70 8.56 -5.73 8.75
C LEU A 70 9.49 -6.94 8.80
N SER A 71 8.97 -8.08 9.22
CA SER A 71 9.64 -9.37 9.09
C SER A 71 9.75 -9.81 7.62
N PHE A 72 10.59 -10.81 7.35
CA PHE A 72 10.72 -11.37 6.00
C PHE A 72 9.39 -11.91 5.45
N ASP A 73 8.62 -12.61 6.29
CA ASP A 73 7.35 -13.21 5.88
C ASP A 73 6.29 -12.15 5.56
N GLU A 74 6.19 -11.10 6.37
CA GLU A 74 5.29 -9.97 6.12
C GLU A 74 5.66 -9.23 4.83
N ARG A 75 6.96 -9.00 4.58
CA ARG A 75 7.42 -8.37 3.33
C ARG A 75 7.11 -9.20 2.11
N ARG A 76 7.22 -10.54 2.21
CA ARG A 76 6.91 -11.45 1.10
C ARG A 76 5.43 -11.38 0.69
N MET A 77 4.55 -10.95 1.59
CA MET A 77 3.14 -10.71 1.27
C MET A 77 2.93 -9.44 0.44
N ILE A 78 3.91 -8.55 0.32
CA ILE A 78 3.82 -7.31 -0.46
C ILE A 78 4.47 -7.53 -1.83
N ASN A 79 3.64 -7.56 -2.87
CA ASN A 79 4.08 -7.70 -4.25
C ASN A 79 4.68 -6.40 -4.81
N ARG A 80 3.99 -5.29 -4.52
CA ARG A 80 4.27 -3.98 -5.11
C ARG A 80 3.86 -2.88 -4.14
N VAL A 81 4.57 -1.76 -4.20
CA VAL A 81 4.27 -0.54 -3.45
C VAL A 81 3.90 0.58 -4.40
N ARG A 82 2.85 1.32 -4.06
CA ARG A 82 2.34 2.51 -4.73
C ARG A 82 2.25 3.63 -3.72
N VAL A 83 2.73 4.81 -4.09
CA VAL A 83 2.73 5.99 -3.23
C VAL A 83 1.92 7.08 -3.91
N PHE A 84 1.02 7.68 -3.15
CA PHE A 84 0.10 8.73 -3.59
C PHE A 84 0.32 9.97 -2.74
N ASN A 85 0.04 11.15 -3.29
CA ASN A 85 0.32 12.41 -2.60
C ASN A 85 -0.69 12.73 -1.51
N ASN A 86 -1.89 12.15 -1.57
CA ASN A 86 -2.98 12.41 -0.65
C ASN A 86 -3.95 11.21 -0.59
N ILE A 87 -4.93 11.27 0.30
CA ILE A 87 -5.83 10.14 0.56
C ILE A 87 -6.86 9.99 -0.57
N GLU A 88 -7.23 11.09 -1.22
CA GLU A 88 -8.16 11.13 -2.34
C GLU A 88 -7.60 10.35 -3.54
N GLU A 89 -6.34 10.60 -3.92
CA GLU A 89 -5.63 9.86 -4.97
C GLU A 89 -5.56 8.36 -4.65
N LEU A 90 -5.28 8.00 -3.39
CA LEU A 90 -5.26 6.61 -2.95
C LEU A 90 -6.66 5.97 -3.08
N ASP A 91 -7.71 6.68 -2.67
CA ASP A 91 -9.08 6.18 -2.72
C ASP A 91 -9.58 5.99 -4.16
N ASP A 92 -9.24 6.92 -5.05
CA ASP A 92 -9.57 6.85 -6.48
C ASP A 92 -8.92 5.64 -7.16
N HIS A 93 -7.70 5.28 -6.76
CA HIS A 93 -6.97 4.17 -7.36
C HIS A 93 -7.30 2.80 -6.74
N LYS A 94 -8.04 2.74 -5.63
CA LYS A 94 -8.41 1.46 -4.98
C LYS A 94 -9.24 0.56 -5.89
N TYR A 95 -10.02 1.14 -6.81
CA TYR A 95 -10.89 0.39 -7.74
C TYR A 95 -10.10 -0.39 -8.78
N ASN A 96 -8.82 -0.06 -8.96
CA ASN A 96 -7.94 -0.67 -9.94
C ASN A 96 -6.69 -1.30 -9.30
N ASP A 97 -6.82 -1.82 -8.09
CA ASP A 97 -5.71 -2.44 -7.35
C ASP A 97 -4.46 -1.54 -7.23
N PHE A 98 -4.67 -0.22 -7.20
CA PHE A 98 -3.65 0.83 -7.20
C PHE A 98 -2.77 0.92 -8.47
N ASP A 99 -3.25 0.41 -9.60
CA ASP A 99 -2.53 0.49 -10.88
C ASP A 99 -2.97 1.69 -11.74
N ASP A 100 -2.06 2.15 -12.60
CA ASP A 100 -2.22 3.37 -13.40
C ASP A 100 -3.18 3.16 -14.59
N TYR A 101 -3.31 1.93 -15.06
CA TYR A 101 -4.15 1.57 -16.20
C TYR A 101 -5.28 0.64 -15.78
N PRO A 102 -6.54 0.95 -16.11
CA PRO A 102 -7.65 0.06 -15.82
C PRO A 102 -7.37 -1.32 -16.41
N TYR A 103 -7.34 -2.34 -15.57
CA TYR A 103 -7.21 -3.70 -16.05
C TYR A 103 -8.45 -4.08 -16.85
N GLU A 104 -8.34 -4.20 -18.17
CA GLU A 104 -9.43 -4.57 -19.08
C GLU A 104 -9.92 -6.05 -18.95
N GLY A 105 -9.53 -6.75 -17.88
CA GLY A 105 -9.72 -8.20 -17.80
C GLY A 105 -11.16 -8.69 -17.69
N TYR A 106 -11.27 -10.01 -17.85
CA TYR A 106 -12.48 -10.81 -18.04
C TYR A 106 -13.72 -10.38 -17.24
N PHE A 107 -14.83 -10.20 -17.98
CA PHE A 107 -16.19 -10.06 -17.43
C PHE A 107 -16.48 -11.14 -16.38
N GLY A 108 -16.78 -10.75 -15.14
CA GLY A 108 -17.39 -11.63 -14.14
C GLY A 108 -16.68 -11.79 -12.80
N ILE A 109 -15.50 -11.19 -12.58
CA ILE A 109 -14.86 -11.22 -11.25
C ILE A 109 -15.43 -10.07 -10.39
N GLN A 110 -16.25 -10.40 -9.38
CA GLN A 110 -16.62 -9.45 -8.32
C GLN A 110 -15.37 -9.12 -7.49
N ARG A 111 -14.69 -8.03 -7.83
CA ARG A 111 -13.55 -7.52 -7.06
C ARG A 111 -14.03 -7.03 -5.70
N LYS A 112 -13.44 -7.54 -4.62
CA LYS A 112 -13.55 -6.90 -3.31
C LYS A 112 -12.66 -5.68 -3.31
N LEU A 113 -13.25 -4.50 -3.11
CA LEU A 113 -12.51 -3.26 -3.03
C LEU A 113 -11.53 -3.31 -1.84
N PRO A 114 -10.30 -2.81 -2.03
CA PRO A 114 -9.36 -2.63 -0.93
C PRO A 114 -9.99 -1.76 0.15
N GLN A 115 -9.90 -2.21 1.40
CA GLN A 115 -10.19 -1.34 2.54
C GLN A 115 -9.00 -0.40 2.76
N LEU A 116 -9.28 0.89 2.96
CA LEU A 116 -8.28 1.85 3.41
C LEU A 116 -8.19 1.82 4.94
N TYR A 117 -6.97 1.91 5.45
CA TYR A 117 -6.65 1.90 6.87
C TYR A 117 -5.94 3.21 7.21
N PRO A 118 -6.57 4.08 8.02
CA PRO A 118 -5.94 5.34 8.44
C PRO A 118 -4.71 5.08 9.32
N ILE A 119 -3.77 6.02 9.28
CA ILE A 119 -2.58 6.07 10.12
C ILE A 119 -2.69 7.29 11.04
N ASP A 120 -2.97 7.08 12.33
CA ASP A 120 -3.02 8.16 13.34
C ASP A 120 -1.62 8.65 13.75
#